data_AF-A0A7K3H1U5-F1
#
_entry.id   AF-A0A7K3H1U5-F1
#
_cell.length_a   1.000
_cell.length_b   1.000
_cell.length_c   1.000
_cell.angle_alpha   90.00
_cell.angle_beta   90.00
_cell.angle_gamma   90.00
#
_symmetry.space_group_name_H-M   'P 1'
#
loop_
_entity.id
_entity.type
_entity.pdbx_description
1 polymer ?
#
loop_
_entity_poly.entity_id
_entity_poly.type
_entity_poly.pdbx_seq_one_letter_code
_entity_poly.pdbx_strand_id
1 'polypeptide(L)'
;MIPAPEKGKRYAAAREHGMHALRHFYASVLLDAGESIKALSLYLGHSDPGFTLRVYTHLMPSSETRTRKAISAMYRAAGHAHDGPETIQVA
;
A
#
# COMPACT_ATOMS: atom_id res chain seq x y z
N MET A 1 -8.42 14.94 22.30
CA MET A 1 -7.81 16.16 22.89
C MET A 1 -6.50 15.79 23.60
N ILE A 2 -5.39 16.49 23.37
CA ILE A 2 -4.11 16.26 24.10
C ILE A 2 -4.06 17.24 25.29
N PRO A 3 -3.97 16.78 26.54
CA PRO A 3 -3.88 17.67 27.69
C PRO A 3 -2.55 18.44 27.70
N ALA A 4 -2.59 19.70 28.16
CA ALA A 4 -1.39 20.52 28.30
C ALA A 4 -0.46 19.95 29.39
N PRO A 5 0.87 20.02 29.21
CA PRO A 5 1.80 19.58 30.22
C PRO A 5 1.86 20.58 31.38
N GLU A 6 2.19 20.08 32.57
CA GLU A 6 2.59 20.94 33.68
C GLU A 6 3.83 21.78 33.31
N LYS A 7 3.97 22.96 33.93
CA LYS A 7 5.08 23.88 33.66
C LYS A 7 6.43 23.16 33.82
N GLY A 8 7.23 23.15 32.75
CA GLY A 8 8.55 22.51 32.71
C GLY A 8 8.56 21.01 32.40
N LYS A 9 7.39 20.37 32.21
CA LYS A 9 7.29 18.96 31.81
C LYS A 9 7.01 18.84 30.31
N ARG A 10 7.36 17.68 29.74
CA ARG A 10 7.02 17.31 28.35
C ARG A 10 5.56 16.85 28.29
N TYR A 11 4.94 16.98 27.12
CA TYR A 11 3.62 16.39 26.86
C TYR A 11 3.64 14.88 27.13
N ALA A 12 2.58 14.37 27.75
CA ALA A 12 2.36 12.94 27.88
C ALA A 12 2.15 12.31 26.49
N ALA A 13 2.52 11.04 26.34
CA ALA A 13 2.26 10.30 25.11
C ALA A 13 0.74 10.15 24.91
N ALA A 14 0.18 10.89 23.96
CA ALA A 14 -1.22 10.75 23.55
C ALA A 14 -1.30 9.81 22.35
N ARG A 15 -1.65 8.55 22.59
CA ARG A 15 -1.65 7.53 21.54
C ARG A 15 -2.72 7.77 20.47
N GLU A 16 -3.93 8.15 20.88
CA GLU A 16 -5.08 8.33 19.99
C GLU A 16 -5.11 9.67 19.25
N HIS A 17 -4.41 10.69 19.76
CA HIS A 17 -4.50 12.05 19.25
C HIS A 17 -3.16 12.75 19.01
N GLY A 18 -2.05 12.16 19.46
CA GLY A 18 -0.71 12.71 19.33
C GLY A 18 0.06 12.12 18.16
N MET A 19 1.39 12.13 18.27
CA MET A 19 2.32 11.71 17.20
C MET A 19 2.07 10.28 16.69
N HIS A 20 1.54 9.40 17.55
CA HIS A 20 1.19 8.05 17.14
C HIS A 20 0.03 8.03 16.15
N ALA A 21 -1.02 8.84 16.38
CA ALA A 21 -2.13 8.98 15.46
C ALA A 21 -1.70 9.56 14.11
N LEU A 22 -0.77 10.53 14.11
CA LEU A 22 -0.20 11.07 12.88
C LEU A 22 0.60 10.01 12.10
N ARG A 23 1.39 9.18 12.80
CA ARG A 23 2.10 8.05 12.16
C ARG A 23 1.10 7.07 11.55
N HIS A 24 0.01 6.77 12.25
CA HIS A 24 -1.06 5.92 11.72
C HIS A 24 -1.73 6.53 10.48
N PHE A 25 -2.09 7.81 10.54
CA PHE A 25 -2.68 8.51 9.40
C PHE A 25 -1.77 8.50 8.17
N TYR A 26 -0.48 8.79 8.35
CA TYR A 26 0.50 8.73 7.26
C TYR A 26 0.59 7.34 6.62
N ALA A 27 0.65 6.29 7.44
CA ALA A 27 0.64 4.91 6.95
C ALA A 27 -0.65 4.58 6.18
N SER A 28 -1.81 4.99 6.68
CA SER A 28 -3.11 4.76 6.01
C SER A 28 -3.14 5.37 4.62
N VAL A 29 -2.74 6.64 4.48
CA VAL A 29 -2.76 7.36 3.19
C VAL A 29 -1.84 6.69 2.17
N LEU A 30 -0.63 6.29 2.57
CA LEU A 30 0.31 5.64 1.66
C LEU A 30 -0.17 4.26 1.20
N LEU A 31 -0.73 3.45 2.11
CA LEU A 31 -1.23 2.12 1.76
C LEU A 31 -2.47 2.17 0.89
N ASP A 32 -3.36 3.14 1.11
CA ASP A 32 -4.52 3.38 0.26
C ASP A 32 -4.09 3.79 -1.16
N ALA A 33 -3.05 4.63 -1.28
CA ALA A 33 -2.43 4.98 -2.56
C ALA A 33 -1.72 3.80 -3.26
N GLY A 34 -1.60 2.65 -2.59
CA GLY A 34 -1.00 1.43 -3.15
C GLY A 34 0.52 1.33 -2.96
N GLU A 35 1.10 2.10 -2.04
CA GLU A 35 2.52 2.01 -1.70
C GLU A 35 2.87 0.63 -1.12
N SER A 36 4.12 0.21 -1.31
CA SER A 36 4.58 -1.08 -0.79
C SER A 36 4.84 -1.03 0.72
N ILE A 37 4.52 -2.13 1.42
CA ILE A 37 4.83 -2.28 2.86
C ILE A 37 6.33 -2.12 3.14
N LYS A 38 7.19 -2.54 2.21
CA LYS A 38 8.64 -2.38 2.33
C LYS A 38 9.05 -0.91 2.32
N ALA A 39 8.51 -0.11 1.39
CA ALA A 39 8.79 1.32 1.31
C ALA A 39 8.24 2.05 2.54
N LEU A 40 7.01 1.74 2.96
CA LEU A 40 6.43 2.28 4.19
C LEU A 40 7.33 1.97 5.41
N SER A 41 7.84 0.74 5.51
CA SER A 41 8.77 0.35 6.57
C SER A 41 10.02 1.23 6.60
N LEU A 42 10.59 1.54 5.43
CA LEU A 42 11.76 2.41 5.32
C LEU A 42 11.42 3.85 5.74
N TYR A 43 10.30 4.41 5.29
CA TYR A 43 9.87 5.77 5.64
C TYR A 43 9.60 5.93 7.14
N LEU A 44 9.07 4.89 7.78
CA LEU A 44 8.83 4.88 9.22
C LEU A 44 10.08 4.54 10.05
N GLY A 45 11.19 4.20 9.40
CA GLY A 45 12.44 3.81 10.07
C GLY A 45 12.34 2.47 10.80
N HIS A 46 11.45 1.58 10.36
CA HIS A 46 11.34 0.23 10.93
C HIS A 46 12.40 -0.68 10.31
N SER A 47 13.24 -1.27 11.16
CA SER A 47 14.29 -2.22 10.77
C SER A 47 13.74 -3.55 10.27
N ASP A 48 12.54 -3.94 10.70
CA ASP A 48 11.84 -5.15 10.28
C ASP A 48 10.55 -4.79 9.51
N PRO A 49 10.51 -5.01 8.18
CA PRO A 49 9.28 -4.87 7.39
C PRO A 49 8.14 -5.77 7.87
N GLY A 50 8.45 -6.92 8.49
CA GLY A 50 7.45 -7.80 9.11
C GLY A 50 6.72 -7.12 10.26
N PHE A 51 7.40 -6.28 11.05
CA PHE A 51 6.76 -5.46 12.08
C PHE A 51 5.77 -4.48 11.46
N THR A 52 6.18 -3.75 10.42
CA THR A 52 5.31 -2.83 9.68
C THR A 52 4.08 -3.55 9.14
N LEU A 53 4.27 -4.73 8.54
CA LEU A 53 3.18 -5.54 8.02
C LEU A 53 2.17 -5.92 9.11
N ARG A 54 2.64 -6.47 10.24
CA ARG A 54 1.76 -6.88 11.35
C ARG A 54 0.94 -5.72 11.90
N VAL A 55 1.51 -4.51 11.95
CA VAL A 55 0.82 -3.32 12.47
C VAL A 55 -0.19 -2.77 11.49
N TYR A 56 0.13 -2.71 10.20
CA TYR A 56 -0.64 -1.94 9.21
C TYR A 56 -1.40 -2.77 8.16
N THR A 57 -1.32 -4.10 8.20
CA THR A 57 -2.01 -4.97 7.24
C THR A 57 -3.52 -4.74 7.14
N HIS A 58 -4.16 -4.27 8.21
CA HIS A 58 -5.60 -3.99 8.24
C HIS A 58 -6.01 -2.75 7.42
N LEU A 59 -5.03 -1.91 7.03
CA LEU A 59 -5.24 -0.73 6.19
C LEU A 59 -5.08 -1.05 4.70
N MET A 60 -4.57 -2.23 4.35
CA MET A 60 -4.30 -2.57 2.97
C MET A 60 -5.61 -2.89 2.24
N PRO A 61 -5.90 -2.23 1.11
CA PRO A 61 -7.10 -2.53 0.34
C PRO A 61 -7.02 -3.94 -0.25
N SER A 62 -8.17 -4.62 -0.34
CA SER A 62 -8.24 -5.88 -1.08
C SER A 62 -7.82 -5.67 -2.53
N SER A 63 -6.96 -6.54 -3.03
CA SER A 63 -6.40 -6.45 -4.38
C SER A 63 -7.04 -7.41 -5.37
N GLU A 64 -8.03 -8.23 -4.96
CA GLU A 64 -8.53 -9.34 -5.79
C GLU A 64 -8.94 -8.91 -7.21
N THR A 65 -9.79 -7.90 -7.32
CA THR A 65 -10.24 -7.38 -8.63
C THR A 65 -9.09 -6.78 -9.43
N ARG A 66 -8.17 -6.06 -8.79
CA ARG A 66 -6.99 -5.47 -9.43
C ARG A 66 -6.07 -6.55 -9.99
N THR A 67 -5.80 -7.58 -9.19
CA THR A 67 -4.99 -8.73 -9.55
C THR A 67 -5.61 -9.50 -10.72
N ARG A 68 -6.91 -9.79 -10.66
CA ARG A 68 -7.64 -10.45 -11.75
C ARG A 68 -7.55 -9.67 -13.06
N LYS A 69 -7.75 -8.35 -13.01
CA LYS A 69 -7.64 -7.47 -14.18
C LYS A 69 -6.23 -7.46 -14.74
N ALA A 70 -5.20 -7.38 -13.89
CA ALA A 70 -3.80 -7.37 -14.32
C ALA A 70 -3.42 -8.66 -15.06
N ILE A 71 -3.79 -9.82 -14.52
CA ILE A 71 -3.54 -11.11 -15.15
C ILE A 71 -4.32 -11.24 -16.47
N SER A 72 -5.60 -10.86 -16.49
CA SER A 72 -6.40 -10.89 -17.72
C SER A 72 -5.83 -10.00 -18.83
N ALA A 73 -5.33 -8.80 -18.49
CA ALA A 73 -4.70 -7.90 -19.44
C ALA A 73 -3.41 -8.49 -20.02
N MET A 74 -2.57 -9.12 -19.20
CA MET A 74 -1.34 -9.79 -19.63
C MET A 74 -1.63 -10.89 -20.65
N TYR A 75 -2.62 -11.76 -20.40
CA TYR A 75 -2.99 -12.81 -21.34
C TYR A 75 -3.56 -12.27 -22.68
N ARG A 76 -4.33 -11.18 -22.65
CA ARG A 76 -4.81 -10.54 -23.89
C ARG A 76 -3.65 -9.97 -24.72
N ALA A 77 -2.71 -9.30 -24.07
CA ALA A 77 -1.52 -8.77 -24.73
C ALA A 77 -0.66 -9.88 -25.35
N ALA A 78 -0.52 -11.01 -24.65
CA ALA A 78 0.19 -12.19 -25.17
C ALA A 78 -0.55 -12.88 -26.33
N GLY A 79 -1.89 -12.93 -26.30
CA GLY A 79 -2.70 -13.51 -27.37
C GLY A 79 -2.62 -12.74 -28.69
N HIS A 80 -2.54 -11.40 -28.64
CA HIS A 80 -2.36 -10.57 -29.84
C HIS A 80 -0.99 -10.71 -30.51
N ALA A 81 0.00 -11.29 -29.84
CA ALA A 81 1.28 -11.61 -30.47
C ALA A 81 1.22 -12.90 -31.32
N HIS A 82 0.12 -13.66 -31.27
CA HIS A 82 -0.06 -14.93 -31.98
C HIS A 82 -1.13 -14.88 -33.09
N ASP A 83 -1.60 -13.69 -33.48
CA ASP A 83 -2.36 -13.54 -34.73
C ASP A 83 -1.39 -13.68 -35.92
N GLY A 84 -1.11 -14.93 -36.29
CA GLY A 84 -0.31 -15.29 -37.47
C GLY A 84 -0.97 -14.75 -38.76
N PRO A 85 -0.19 -14.57 -39.84
CA PRO A 85 -0.70 -13.92 -41.05
C PRO A 85 -1.89 -14.68 -41.61
N GLU A 86 -3.00 -13.97 -41.86
CA GLU A 86 -4.14 -14.50 -42.64
C GLU A 86 -3.60 -14.97 -44.00
N THR A 87 -3.45 -16.29 -44.15
CA THR A 87 -3.34 -16.91 -45.48
C THR A 87 -4.69 -16.78 -46.16
N ILE A 88 -4.90 -15.65 -46.82
CA ILE A 88 -5.91 -15.49 -47.86
C ILE A 88 -5.50 -16.43 -49.00
N GLN A 89 -6.15 -17.59 -49.07
CA GLN A 89 -6.08 -18.44 -50.26
C GLN A 89 -6.95 -17.80 -51.34
N VAL A 90 -6.28 -17.19 -52.32
CA VAL A 90 -6.87 -16.76 -53.59
C VAL A 90 -6.52 -17.79 -54.66
N ALA A 91 -7.57 -18.19 -55.39
CA ALA A 91 -7.61 -18.91 -56.67
C ALA A 91 -7.23 -20.40 -56.68
#